data_AF-U5NYJ4-F1
#
_entry.id   AF-U5NYJ4-F1
#
_cell.length_a   1.000
_cell.length_b   1.000
_cell.length_c   1.000
_cell.angle_alpha   90.00
_cell.angle_beta   90.00
_cell.angle_gamma   90.00
#
_symmetry.space_group_name_H-M   'P 1'
#
loop_
_entity.id
_entity.type
_entity.pdbx_description
1 polymer ?
#
loop_
_entity_poly.entity_id
_entity_poly.type
_entity_poly.pdbx_seq_one_letter_code
_entity_poly.pdbx_strand_id
1 'polypeptide(L)'
;IDPETITWQRVMDTNDRFLRKITIGQSPTEKGHTRECQFDISVASEIMAVLALTTSLADMRERLGRMVIASDTSGNPVTAEDLGVSGALTVLMKDAIRPNLMQ
;
A
#
# COMPACT_ATOMS: atom_id res chain seq x y z
N ILE A 1 -4.37 -15.32 0.79
CA ILE A 1 -4.29 -14.30 -0.28
C ILE A 1 -3.85 -15.01 -1.54
N ASP A 2 -4.59 -14.84 -2.63
CA ASP A 2 -4.17 -15.30 -3.95
C ASP A 2 -3.13 -14.30 -4.51
N PRO A 3 -1.86 -14.71 -4.74
CA PRO A 3 -0.81 -13.83 -5.22
C PRO A 3 -1.08 -13.17 -6.58
N GLU A 4 -1.88 -13.80 -7.44
CA GLU A 4 -2.20 -13.29 -8.78
C GLU A 4 -3.21 -12.13 -8.72
N THR A 5 -3.97 -12.05 -7.63
CA THR A 5 -5.00 -11.02 -7.41
C THR A 5 -4.49 -9.80 -6.65
N ILE A 6 -3.20 -9.75 -6.29
CA ILE A 6 -2.61 -8.62 -5.56
C ILE A 6 -2.61 -7.39 -6.47
N THR A 7 -3.53 -6.47 -6.22
CA THR A 7 -3.61 -5.18 -6.92
C THR A 7 -2.63 -4.17 -6.33
N TRP A 8 -2.26 -4.35 -5.06
CA TRP A 8 -1.38 -3.43 -4.34
C TRP A 8 0.06 -3.44 -4.86
N GLN A 9 0.52 -2.27 -5.31
CA GLN A 9 1.87 -2.05 -5.82
C GLN A 9 2.77 -1.40 -4.78
N ARG A 10 4.08 -1.51 -5.00
CA ARG A 10 5.06 -0.79 -4.16
C ARG A 10 5.22 0.63 -4.66
N VAL A 11 5.84 1.48 -3.85
CA VAL A 11 6.08 2.86 -4.24
C VAL A 11 7.51 3.30 -3.95
N MET A 12 7.99 4.24 -4.76
CA MET A 12 9.26 4.94 -4.55
C MET A 12 9.15 6.37 -5.10
N ASP A 13 9.72 7.35 -4.40
CA ASP A 13 9.69 8.75 -4.84
C ASP A 13 10.90 9.08 -5.71
N THR A 14 11.00 8.42 -6.86
CA THR A 14 12.09 8.62 -7.83
C THR A 14 11.60 8.26 -9.23
N ASN A 15 12.11 8.99 -10.23
CA ASN A 15 11.82 8.71 -11.63
C ASN A 15 12.61 7.49 -12.13
N ASP A 16 12.13 6.28 -11.84
CA ASP A 16 12.71 5.04 -12.33
C ASP A 16 11.73 4.23 -13.18
N ARG A 17 11.93 4.27 -14.51
CA ARG A 17 11.07 3.56 -15.46
C ARG A 17 11.25 2.05 -15.44
N PHE A 18 12.38 1.53 -14.96
CA PHE A 18 12.69 0.09 -15.01
C PHE A 18 11.88 -0.69 -13.97
N LEU A 19 11.33 -0.02 -12.96
CA LEU A 19 10.50 -0.66 -11.94
C LEU A 19 9.02 -0.79 -12.32
N ARG A 20 8.62 -0.37 -13.53
CA ARG A 20 7.23 -0.52 -14.03
C ARG A 20 6.80 -1.96 -14.24
N LYS A 21 7.75 -2.89 -14.38
CA LYS A 21 7.47 -4.33 -14.43
C LYS A 21 8.70 -5.10 -13.98
N ILE A 22 8.60 -5.78 -12.85
CA ILE A 22 9.69 -6.56 -12.26
C ILE A 22 9.19 -7.90 -11.74
N THR A 23 10.10 -8.82 -11.51
CA THR A 23 9.83 -10.09 -10.82
C THR A 23 10.51 -10.06 -9.46
N ILE A 24 9.76 -10.35 -8.39
CA ILE A 24 10.27 -10.43 -7.01
C ILE A 24 10.29 -11.88 -6.53
N GLY A 25 10.88 -12.13 -5.35
CA GLY A 25 10.89 -13.46 -4.73
C GLY A 25 11.87 -14.45 -5.38
N GLN A 26 12.90 -13.95 -6.08
CA GLN A 26 13.89 -14.79 -6.77
C GLN A 26 14.92 -15.42 -5.83
N SER A 27 14.99 -14.96 -4.57
CA SER A 27 15.90 -15.54 -3.57
C SER A 27 15.49 -16.98 -3.24
N PRO A 28 16.45 -17.90 -3.01
CA PRO A 28 16.15 -19.25 -2.52
C PRO A 28 15.36 -19.28 -1.21
N THR A 29 15.41 -18.22 -0.39
CA THR A 29 14.64 -18.10 0.85
C THR A 29 13.16 -17.83 0.63
N GLU A 30 12.80 -17.25 -0.52
CA GLU A 30 11.43 -16.88 -0.91
C GLU A 30 10.80 -17.94 -1.84
N LYS A 31 11.31 -19.17 -1.78
CA LYS A 31 11.01 -20.25 -2.73
C LYS A 31 9.50 -20.47 -2.87
N GLY A 32 9.00 -20.34 -4.09
CA GLY A 32 7.59 -20.55 -4.42
C GLY A 32 6.71 -19.30 -4.31
N HIS A 33 7.27 -18.15 -3.93
CA HIS A 33 6.56 -16.87 -3.83
C HIS A 33 7.02 -15.84 -4.89
N THR A 34 7.54 -16.34 -6.02
CA THR A 34 7.89 -15.50 -7.18
C THR A 34 6.63 -14.91 -7.80
N ARG A 35 6.62 -13.60 -8.03
CA ARG A 35 5.51 -12.93 -8.75
C ARG A 35 5.98 -11.72 -9.53
N GLU A 36 5.21 -11.34 -10.54
CA GLU A 36 5.35 -10.04 -11.21
C GLU A 36 4.74 -8.93 -10.33
N CYS A 37 5.38 -7.77 -10.28
CA CYS A 37 4.84 -6.57 -9.66
C CYS A 37 5.42 -5.30 -10.29
N GLN A 38 4.98 -4.14 -9.83
CA GLN A 38 5.52 -2.85 -10.23
C GLN A 38 5.74 -1.91 -9.03
N PHE A 39 6.50 -0.84 -9.27
CA PHE A 39 6.55 0.32 -8.41
C PHE A 39 5.87 1.51 -9.09
N ASP A 40 5.03 2.21 -8.34
CA ASP A 40 4.47 3.49 -8.71
C ASP A 40 5.24 4.63 -8.03
N ILE A 41 5.10 5.86 -8.56
CA ILE A 41 5.63 7.04 -7.86
C ILE A 41 4.82 7.26 -6.57
N SER A 42 5.46 7.63 -5.47
CA SER A 42 4.82 7.73 -4.13
C SER A 42 3.53 8.55 -4.12
N VAL A 43 3.45 9.63 -4.91
CA VAL A 43 2.25 10.48 -5.00
C VAL A 43 1.03 9.79 -5.63
N ALA A 44 1.24 8.71 -6.39
CA ALA A 44 0.17 7.91 -6.97
C ALA A 44 -0.44 6.89 -5.99
N SER A 45 0.13 6.75 -4.78
CA SER A 45 -0.35 5.81 -3.77
C SER A 45 -1.76 6.15 -3.29
N GLU A 46 -2.60 5.13 -3.08
CA GLU A 46 -3.88 5.29 -2.37
C GLU A 46 -3.69 5.86 -0.96
N ILE A 47 -2.56 5.57 -0.29
CA ILE A 47 -2.22 6.16 1.00
C ILE A 47 -2.16 7.70 0.90
N MET A 48 -1.62 8.24 -0.19
CA MET A 48 -1.57 9.69 -0.41
C MET A 48 -2.96 10.27 -0.70
N ALA A 49 -3.82 9.54 -1.43
CA ALA A 49 -5.21 9.93 -1.62
C ALA A 49 -5.97 9.97 -0.27
N VAL A 50 -5.77 8.96 0.58
CA VAL A 50 -6.34 8.92 1.93
C VAL A 50 -5.84 10.09 2.78
N LEU A 51 -4.53 10.39 2.74
CA LEU A 51 -3.95 11.53 3.45
C LEU A 51 -4.55 12.86 3.00
N ALA A 52 -4.78 13.03 1.70
CA ALA A 52 -5.34 14.26 1.14
C ALA A 52 -6.84 14.46 1.43
N LEU A 53 -7.58 13.36 1.61
CA LEU A 53 -9.04 13.38 1.79
C LEU A 53 -9.49 13.19 3.23
N THR A 54 -8.57 12.89 4.15
CA THR A 54 -8.93 12.64 5.54
C THR A 54 -9.23 13.93 6.30
N THR A 55 -10.15 13.82 7.27
CA THR A 55 -10.58 14.92 8.14
C THR A 55 -10.06 14.80 9.57
N SER A 56 -9.56 13.63 9.97
CA SER A 56 -9.02 13.38 11.31
C SER A 56 -8.18 12.11 11.34
N LEU A 57 -7.39 11.91 12.41
CA LEU A 57 -6.60 10.69 12.59
C LEU A 57 -7.49 9.42 12.64
N ALA A 58 -8.70 9.53 13.20
CA ALA A 58 -9.65 8.42 13.27
C ALA A 58 -10.22 8.08 11.89
N ASP A 59 -10.62 9.08 11.11
CA ASP A 59 -11.08 8.93 9.72
C ASP A 59 -9.95 8.37 8.82
N MET A 60 -8.71 8.83 9.02
CA MET A 60 -7.55 8.30 8.29
C MET A 60 -7.36 6.81 8.56
N ARG A 61 -7.41 6.40 9.83
CA ARG A 61 -7.31 4.97 10.21
C ARG A 61 -8.39 4.13 9.55
N GLU A 62 -9.64 4.58 9.60
CA GLU A 62 -10.78 3.87 9.03
C GLU A 62 -10.63 3.70 7.52
N ARG A 63 -10.21 4.76 6.82
CA ARG A 63 -9.94 4.72 5.37
C ARG A 63 -8.78 3.81 5.02
N LEU A 64 -7.67 3.90 5.76
CA LEU A 64 -6.52 3.01 5.57
C LEU A 64 -6.93 1.54 5.78
N GLY A 65 -7.76 1.24 6.78
CA GLY A 65 -8.25 -0.11 7.04
C GLY A 65 -9.12 -0.67 5.91
N ARG A 66 -9.89 0.18 5.22
CA ARG A 66 -10.77 -0.21 4.11
C ARG A 66 -10.07 -0.46 2.77
N MET A 67 -8.78 -0.12 2.65
CA MET A 67 -8.03 -0.32 1.40
C MET A 67 -7.97 -1.81 1.06
N VAL A 68 -8.39 -2.18 -0.15
CA VAL A 68 -8.36 -3.56 -0.64
C VAL A 68 -7.01 -3.83 -1.29
N ILE A 69 -6.33 -4.89 -0.85
CA ILE A 69 -4.94 -5.19 -1.25
C ILE A 69 -4.90 -6.34 -2.27
N ALA A 70 -5.82 -7.29 -2.14
CA ALA A 70 -5.90 -8.50 -2.95
C ALA A 70 -7.26 -9.20 -2.74
N SER A 71 -7.43 -10.36 -3.36
CA SER A 71 -8.48 -11.32 -3.00
C SER A 71 -7.92 -12.54 -2.25
N ASP A 72 -8.76 -13.20 -1.47
CA ASP A 72 -8.46 -14.53 -0.92
C ASP A 72 -8.65 -15.62 -1.98
N THR A 73 -8.34 -16.87 -1.63
CA THR A 73 -8.48 -18.02 -2.54
C THR A 73 -9.93 -18.39 -2.85
N SER A 74 -10.90 -17.76 -2.16
CA SER A 74 -12.33 -17.90 -2.39
C SER A 74 -12.92 -16.71 -3.15
N GLY A 75 -12.09 -15.73 -3.53
CA GLY A 75 -12.48 -14.54 -4.28
C GLY A 75 -12.99 -13.38 -3.41
N ASN A 76 -12.97 -13.48 -2.08
CA ASN A 76 -13.38 -12.38 -1.22
C ASN A 76 -12.27 -11.30 -1.16
N PRO A 77 -12.63 -10.01 -1.08
CA PRO A 77 -11.64 -8.94 -0.94
C PRO A 77 -10.91 -9.05 0.40
N VAL A 78 -9.59 -8.86 0.37
CA VAL A 78 -8.72 -8.79 1.55
C VAL A 78 -8.30 -7.34 1.73
N THR A 79 -8.64 -6.77 2.88
CA THR A 79 -8.36 -5.38 3.23
C THR A 79 -7.09 -5.23 4.08
N ALA A 80 -6.61 -4.00 4.24
CA ALA A 80 -5.51 -3.69 5.16
C ALA A 80 -5.87 -3.97 6.63
N GLU A 81 -7.15 -3.88 7.01
CA GLU A 81 -7.62 -4.27 8.34
C GLU A 81 -7.51 -5.79 8.55
N ASP A 82 -7.84 -6.59 7.53
CA ASP A 82 -7.73 -8.05 7.60
C ASP A 82 -6.27 -8.52 7.80
N LEU A 83 -5.30 -7.73 7.34
CA LEU A 83 -3.87 -7.95 7.58
C LEU A 83 -3.37 -7.41 8.93
N GLY A 84 -4.21 -6.68 9.67
CA GLY A 84 -3.85 -6.06 10.96
C GLY A 84 -2.85 -4.91 10.85
N VAL A 85 -2.66 -4.31 9.67
CA VAL A 85 -1.63 -3.27 9.43
C VAL A 85 -2.15 -1.83 9.52
N SER A 86 -3.47 -1.63 9.56
CA SER A 86 -4.09 -0.29 9.59
C SER A 86 -3.57 0.60 10.73
N GLY A 87 -3.38 0.04 11.92
CA GLY A 87 -2.84 0.74 13.09
C GLY A 87 -1.39 1.17 12.88
N ALA A 88 -0.55 0.29 12.35
CA ALA A 88 0.85 0.60 12.06
C ALA A 88 0.98 1.68 10.98
N LEU A 89 0.18 1.60 9.91
CA LEU A 89 0.10 2.62 8.88
C LEU A 89 -0.32 3.98 9.48
N THR A 90 -1.34 4.00 10.32
CA THR A 90 -1.82 5.21 10.99
C THR A 90 -0.72 5.85 11.84
N VAL A 91 0.07 5.04 12.56
CA VAL A 91 1.20 5.53 13.37
C VAL A 91 2.27 6.19 12.50
N LEU A 92 2.63 5.59 11.36
CA LEU A 92 3.60 6.18 10.42
C LEU A 92 3.10 7.51 9.83
N MET A 93 1.79 7.66 9.64
CA MET A 93 1.16 8.86 9.07
C MET A 93 0.79 9.92 10.12
N LYS A 94 1.00 9.66 11.42
CA LYS A 94 0.52 10.50 12.52
C LYS A 94 0.98 11.95 12.44
N ASP A 95 2.23 12.19 12.05
CA ASP A 95 2.75 13.54 11.91
C ASP A 95 2.56 14.09 10.48
N ALA A 96 2.51 13.21 9.47
CA ALA A 96 2.28 13.57 8.07
C ALA A 96 0.89 14.20 7.82
N ILE A 97 -0.11 13.89 8.66
CA ILE A 97 -1.45 14.50 8.59
C ILE A 97 -1.45 16.00 8.95
N ARG A 98 -0.38 16.53 9.56
CA ARG A 98 -0.30 17.94 9.95
C ARG A 98 0.07 18.79 8.73
N PRO A 99 -0.64 19.90 8.47
CA PRO A 99 -0.29 20.78 7.36
C PRO A 99 1.05 21.47 7.61
N ASN A 100 1.83 21.64 6.55
CA ASN A 100 3.10 22.37 6.59
C ASN A 100 2.83 23.87 6.37
N LEU A 101 3.21 24.70 7.34
CA LEU A 101 3.17 26.16 7.21
C LEU A 101 4.55 26.65 6.73
N MET A 102 4.58 27.43 5.66
CA MET A 102 5.80 28.03 5.10
C MET A 102 5.55 29.51 4.77
N GLN A 103 6.63 30.30 4.68
CA GLN A 103 6.63 31.72 4.30
C GLN A 103 7.36 31.93 2.98
#